data_AF-L7N0T6-F1
#
_entry.id   AF-L7N0T6-F1
#
_cell.length_a   1.000
_cell.length_b   1.000
_cell.length_c   1.000
_cell.angle_alpha   90.00
_cell.angle_beta   90.00
_cell.angle_gamma   90.00
#
_symmetry.space_group_name_H-M   'P 1'
#
loop_
_entity.id
_entity.type
_entity.pdbx_description
1 polymer ?
#
loop_
_entity_poly.entity_id
_entity_poly.type
_entity_poly.pdbx_seq_one_letter_code
_entity_poly.pdbx_strand_id
1 'polypeptide(L)'
;MAVFGYFINYHVYILILSMVVINNAQHEGKCEPITLSICKGIQYNVTIFPNILGHQDQSEAGLQLNQFYPLVKVGCSPTLQLFLCSVYTPICSTYNRAFPPCRHMCEEAKACEKLMKKFDFSWPRDLDCSKFPLKTEGDLCFGRDIIPSTITPTYVDRRQCLTGVGFSCPAHMTVHENDISYEFMETENCGAPCDSKRLMFWTEGEKQFANLWIGCWSFICVISTLFTVLTYLIDMPRFL
;
A
#
# COMPACT_ATOMS: atom_id res chain seq x y z
N MET A 1 -18.47 -45.05 1.72
CA MET A 1 -17.83 -44.47 0.51
C MET A 1 -18.51 -43.20 0.00
N ALA A 2 -19.85 -43.11 -0.08
CA ALA A 2 -20.53 -41.90 -0.55
C ALA A 2 -20.27 -40.64 0.31
N VAL A 3 -20.24 -40.77 1.64
CA VAL A 3 -19.97 -39.66 2.58
C VAL A 3 -18.58 -39.05 2.40
N PHE A 4 -17.60 -39.86 2.03
CA PHE A 4 -16.22 -39.44 1.75
C PHE A 4 -16.14 -38.58 0.47
N GLY A 5 -16.96 -38.90 -0.54
CA GLY A 5 -17.06 -38.14 -1.78
C GLY A 5 -17.69 -36.75 -1.61
N TYR A 6 -18.67 -36.61 -0.70
CA TYR A 6 -19.24 -35.29 -0.37
C TYR A 6 -18.25 -34.40 0.40
N PHE A 7 -17.46 -34.98 1.30
CA PHE A 7 -16.41 -34.27 2.03
C PHE A 7 -15.32 -33.71 1.10
N ILE A 8 -14.89 -34.49 0.11
CA ILE A 8 -13.89 -34.04 -0.88
C ILE A 8 -14.43 -32.90 -1.73
N ASN A 9 -15.68 -32.98 -2.21
CA ASN A 9 -16.28 -31.90 -3.00
C ASN A 9 -16.47 -30.61 -2.17
N TYR A 10 -16.81 -30.71 -0.89
CA TYR A 10 -16.91 -29.55 0.00
C TYR A 10 -15.54 -28.92 0.29
N HIS A 11 -14.50 -29.74 0.51
CA HIS A 11 -13.13 -29.23 0.66
C HIS A 11 -12.62 -28.53 -0.59
N VAL A 12 -12.90 -29.06 -1.78
CA VAL A 12 -12.54 -28.42 -3.05
C VAL A 12 -13.28 -27.09 -3.22
N TYR A 13 -14.57 -27.03 -2.87
CA TYR A 13 -15.35 -25.79 -2.94
C TYR A 13 -14.84 -24.72 -1.96
N ILE A 14 -14.48 -25.12 -0.72
CA ILE A 14 -13.87 -24.23 0.27
C ILE A 14 -12.47 -23.77 -0.17
N LEU A 15 -11.66 -24.64 -0.77
CA LEU A 15 -10.35 -24.26 -1.32
C LEU A 15 -10.48 -23.27 -2.49
N ILE A 16 -11.51 -23.41 -3.32
CA ILE A 16 -11.79 -22.46 -4.40
C ILE A 16 -12.24 -21.11 -3.83
N LEU A 17 -13.17 -21.11 -2.87
CA LEU A 17 -13.58 -19.89 -2.18
C LEU A 17 -12.41 -19.22 -1.45
N SER A 18 -11.49 -19.99 -0.88
CA SER A 18 -10.31 -19.44 -0.21
C SER A 18 -9.29 -18.87 -1.16
N MET A 19 -9.06 -19.50 -2.31
CA MET A 19 -8.26 -18.90 -3.38
C MET A 19 -8.86 -17.56 -3.83
N VAL A 20 -10.19 -17.48 -3.95
CA VAL A 20 -10.89 -16.22 -4.32
C VAL A 20 -10.75 -15.15 -3.23
N VAL A 21 -10.75 -15.53 -1.95
CA VAL A 21 -10.56 -14.59 -0.83
C VAL A 21 -9.08 -14.19 -0.67
N ILE A 22 -8.13 -15.10 -0.86
CA ILE A 22 -6.68 -14.83 -0.83
C ILE A 22 -6.28 -13.87 -1.95
N ASN A 23 -6.88 -13.99 -3.14
CA ASN A 23 -6.64 -13.04 -4.23
C ASN A 23 -7.19 -11.63 -3.96
N ASN A 24 -8.02 -11.44 -2.92
CA ASN A 24 -8.46 -10.11 -2.47
C ASN A 24 -7.60 -9.55 -1.31
N ALA A 25 -6.58 -10.27 -0.86
CA ALA A 25 -5.56 -9.68 0.02
C ALA A 25 -4.83 -8.61 -0.79
N GLN A 26 -4.90 -7.35 -0.35
CA GLN A 26 -4.24 -6.24 -1.02
C GLN A 26 -2.77 -6.59 -1.24
N HIS A 27 -2.34 -6.62 -2.51
CA HIS A 27 -0.94 -6.79 -2.85
C HIS A 27 -0.14 -5.64 -2.22
N GLU A 28 0.64 -5.95 -1.19
CA GLU A 28 1.65 -5.02 -0.67
C GLU A 28 2.63 -4.68 -1.79
N GLY A 29 2.72 -3.39 -2.12
CA GLY A 29 3.55 -2.96 -3.21
C GLY A 29 5.04 -2.99 -2.85
N LYS A 30 5.86 -3.51 -3.77
CA LYS A 30 7.32 -3.51 -3.60
C LYS A 30 7.91 -2.20 -4.15
N CYS A 31 8.86 -1.62 -3.43
CA CYS A 31 9.63 -0.48 -3.95
C CYS A 31 10.61 -0.96 -5.03
N GLU A 32 10.61 -0.30 -6.18
CA GLU A 32 11.57 -0.56 -7.26
C GLU A 32 12.10 0.74 -7.88
N PRO A 33 13.31 0.74 -8.48
CA PRO A 33 13.86 1.94 -9.11
C PRO A 33 13.08 2.33 -10.38
N ILE A 34 12.94 3.64 -10.61
CA ILE A 34 12.25 4.17 -11.79
C ILE A 34 13.09 3.94 -13.04
N THR A 35 12.52 3.23 -14.00
CA THR A 35 13.14 2.90 -15.29
C THR A 35 12.64 3.82 -16.42
N LEU A 36 11.42 4.36 -16.29
CA LEU A 36 10.77 5.21 -17.29
C LEU A 36 11.49 6.53 -17.50
N SER A 37 11.95 6.80 -18.72
CA SER A 37 12.75 7.98 -19.06
C SER A 37 12.06 9.31 -18.80
N ILE A 38 10.74 9.38 -18.97
CA ILE A 38 9.93 10.57 -18.69
C ILE A 38 9.88 10.91 -17.19
N CYS A 39 10.10 9.92 -16.31
CA CYS A 39 10.10 10.09 -14.85
C CYS A 39 11.49 10.03 -14.22
N LYS A 40 12.56 10.08 -15.03
CA LYS A 40 13.92 10.24 -14.50
C LYS A 40 14.22 11.71 -14.18
N GLY A 41 15.01 11.94 -13.12
CA GLY A 41 15.46 13.27 -12.73
C GLY A 41 14.42 14.14 -12.01
N ILE A 42 13.37 13.51 -11.47
CA ILE A 42 12.36 14.17 -10.63
C ILE A 42 12.75 14.11 -9.14
N GLN A 43 11.84 14.49 -8.24
CA GLN A 43 12.09 14.61 -6.80
C GLN A 43 12.28 13.26 -6.08
N TYR A 44 12.05 12.14 -6.74
CA TYR A 44 12.20 10.78 -6.18
C TYR A 44 12.65 9.81 -7.29
N ASN A 45 13.30 8.71 -6.88
CA ASN A 45 13.92 7.75 -7.80
C ASN A 45 13.39 6.32 -7.64
N VAL A 46 12.51 6.08 -6.67
CA VAL A 46 11.92 4.78 -6.36
C VAL A 46 10.39 4.89 -6.39
N THR A 47 9.75 3.89 -6.96
CA THR A 47 8.30 3.82 -7.19
C THR A 47 7.72 2.58 -6.54
N ILE A 48 6.41 2.56 -6.36
CA ILE A 48 5.64 1.42 -5.85
C ILE A 48 4.51 1.04 -6.81
N PHE A 49 4.24 -0.26 -6.93
CA PHE A 49 3.14 -0.81 -7.71
C PHE A 49 2.31 -1.80 -6.87
N PRO A 50 0.98 -1.91 -7.07
CA PRO A 50 0.20 -1.28 -8.14
C PRO A 50 0.07 0.24 -7.97
N ASN A 51 0.03 0.98 -9.09
CA ASN A 51 -0.15 2.44 -9.04
C ASN A 51 -1.62 2.82 -8.82
N ILE A 52 -1.91 4.11 -8.66
CA ILE A 52 -3.28 4.59 -8.35
C ILE A 52 -4.28 4.35 -9.50
N LEU A 53 -3.81 4.05 -10.71
CA LEU A 53 -4.64 3.69 -11.86
C LEU A 53 -4.81 2.16 -12.00
N GLY A 54 -4.21 1.37 -11.11
CA GLY A 54 -4.32 -0.08 -11.09
C GLY A 54 -3.36 -0.82 -12.02
N HIS A 55 -2.40 -0.13 -12.66
CA HIS A 55 -1.33 -0.82 -13.40
C HIS A 55 -0.45 -1.60 -12.44
N GLN A 56 0.03 -2.76 -12.88
CA GLN A 56 0.77 -3.70 -12.04
C GLN A 56 2.29 -3.48 -12.08
N ASP A 57 2.79 -2.86 -13.14
CA ASP A 57 4.21 -2.61 -13.33
C ASP A 57 4.50 -1.35 -14.16
N GLN A 58 5.78 -0.94 -14.18
CA GLN A 58 6.23 0.23 -14.93
C GLN A 58 6.08 0.09 -16.44
N SER A 59 6.14 -1.12 -17.00
CA SER A 59 6.03 -1.33 -18.45
C SER A 59 4.61 -1.06 -18.94
N GLU A 60 3.61 -1.50 -18.17
CA GLU A 60 2.20 -1.26 -18.41
C GLU A 60 1.86 0.23 -18.25
N ALA A 61 2.25 0.83 -17.12
CA ALA A 61 2.06 2.26 -16.87
C ALA A 61 2.78 3.13 -17.92
N GLY A 62 3.97 2.70 -18.36
CA GLY A 62 4.78 3.37 -19.36
C GLY A 62 4.09 3.50 -20.72
N LEU A 63 3.27 2.53 -21.13
CA LEU A 63 2.55 2.57 -22.40
C LEU A 63 1.57 3.75 -22.47
N GLN A 64 0.88 4.06 -21.38
CA GLN A 64 -0.01 5.21 -21.29
C GLN A 64 0.76 6.51 -21.05
N LEU A 65 1.71 6.47 -20.12
CA LEU A 65 2.47 7.66 -19.73
C LEU A 65 3.29 8.26 -20.88
N ASN A 66 3.88 7.41 -21.74
CA ASN A 66 4.71 7.88 -22.86
C ASN A 66 3.93 8.70 -23.90
N GLN A 67 2.60 8.62 -23.93
CA GLN A 67 1.76 9.44 -24.81
C GLN A 67 1.84 10.93 -24.45
N PHE A 68 2.21 11.27 -23.21
CA PHE A 68 2.39 12.65 -22.75
C PHE A 68 3.80 13.21 -23.02
N TYR A 69 4.72 12.41 -23.58
CA TYR A 69 6.10 12.84 -23.84
C TYR A 69 6.19 14.16 -24.64
N PRO A 70 5.40 14.36 -25.72
CA PRO A 70 5.43 15.63 -26.45
C PRO A 70 5.02 16.83 -25.58
N LEU A 71 4.01 16.68 -24.73
CA LEU A 71 3.53 17.76 -23.85
C LEU A 71 4.57 18.13 -22.79
N VAL A 72 5.25 17.12 -22.23
CA VAL A 72 6.35 17.34 -21.29
C VAL A 72 7.53 18.05 -21.97
N LYS A 73 7.87 17.68 -23.21
CA LYS A 73 8.95 18.33 -23.97
C LYS A 73 8.64 19.76 -24.39
N VAL A 74 7.39 20.06 -24.74
CA VAL A 74 6.96 21.43 -25.04
C VAL A 74 6.98 22.30 -23.77
N GLY A 75 6.85 21.71 -22.58
CA GLY A 75 7.03 22.44 -21.32
C GLY A 75 5.90 23.43 -21.02
N CYS A 76 4.64 23.07 -21.35
CA CYS A 76 3.47 23.92 -21.12
C CYS A 76 3.19 24.21 -19.64
N SER A 77 3.62 23.32 -18.73
CA SER A 77 3.56 23.52 -17.28
C SER A 77 4.79 22.87 -16.62
N PRO A 78 5.46 23.55 -15.67
CA PRO A 78 6.63 22.99 -14.97
C PRO A 78 6.26 21.81 -14.04
N THR A 79 4.98 21.72 -13.66
CA THR A 79 4.47 20.70 -12.73
C THR A 79 3.98 19.44 -13.47
N LEU A 80 3.79 19.50 -14.80
CA LEU A 80 3.21 18.40 -15.59
C LEU A 80 3.98 17.09 -15.45
N GLN A 81 5.32 17.11 -15.63
CA GLN A 81 6.14 15.91 -15.53
C GLN A 81 5.99 15.25 -14.16
N LEU A 82 6.09 16.04 -13.09
CA LEU A 82 6.01 15.55 -11.73
C LEU A 82 4.60 15.00 -11.42
N PHE A 83 3.55 15.64 -11.94
CA PHE A 83 2.16 15.21 -11.75
C PHE A 83 1.88 13.89 -12.45
N LEU A 84 2.30 13.75 -13.70
CA LEU A 84 2.14 12.49 -14.43
C LEU A 84 2.91 11.36 -13.72
N CYS A 85 4.13 11.62 -13.28
CA CYS A 85 4.91 10.62 -12.56
C CYS A 85 4.29 10.27 -11.20
N SER A 86 3.71 11.21 -10.45
CA SER A 86 3.05 10.88 -9.17
C SER A 86 1.78 10.05 -9.33
N VAL A 87 1.17 10.05 -10.51
CA VAL A 87 0.03 9.18 -10.86
C VAL A 87 0.50 7.82 -11.38
N TYR A 88 1.38 7.81 -12.37
CA TYR A 88 1.78 6.59 -13.08
C TYR A 88 2.91 5.82 -12.40
N THR A 89 3.81 6.52 -11.70
CA THR A 89 4.96 5.96 -10.96
C THR A 89 5.05 6.60 -9.57
N PRO A 90 4.07 6.35 -8.68
CA PRO A 90 3.96 7.03 -7.41
C PRO A 90 5.17 6.75 -6.50
N ILE A 91 5.53 7.73 -5.68
CA ILE A 91 6.65 7.62 -4.73
C ILE A 91 6.47 6.42 -3.80
N CYS A 92 7.53 5.63 -3.61
CA CYS A 92 7.51 4.59 -2.59
C CYS A 92 7.58 5.21 -1.19
N SER A 93 6.65 4.84 -0.32
CA SER A 93 6.53 5.33 1.05
C SER A 93 6.44 4.15 2.01
N THR A 94 6.63 4.39 3.30
CA THR A 94 6.60 3.36 4.35
C THR A 94 5.25 2.68 4.53
N TYR A 95 4.17 3.27 4.00
CA TYR A 95 2.81 2.72 4.08
C TYR A 95 2.53 1.63 3.03
N ASN A 96 3.54 1.17 2.25
CA ASN A 96 3.43 0.13 1.22
C ASN A 96 2.24 0.29 0.25
N ARG A 97 1.80 1.54 0.03
CA ARG A 97 0.69 1.91 -0.84
C ARG A 97 1.02 3.16 -1.64
N ALA A 98 0.43 3.26 -2.83
CA ALA A 98 0.53 4.45 -3.67
C ALA A 98 -0.27 5.62 -3.08
N PHE A 99 0.35 6.80 -3.03
CA PHE A 99 -0.29 8.04 -2.60
C PHE A 99 -0.70 8.89 -3.81
N PRO A 100 -1.93 9.42 -3.86
CA PRO A 100 -2.36 10.28 -4.95
C PRO A 100 -1.68 11.66 -4.88
N PRO A 101 -1.53 12.36 -6.01
CA PRO A 101 -1.15 13.77 -5.99
C PRO A 101 -2.23 14.63 -5.33
N CYS A 102 -1.82 15.77 -4.79
CA CYS A 102 -2.76 16.78 -4.32
C CYS A 102 -3.46 17.47 -5.50
N ARG A 103 -4.71 17.89 -5.31
CA ARG A 103 -5.52 18.53 -6.35
C ARG A 103 -4.86 19.77 -6.98
N HIS A 104 -4.24 20.64 -6.19
CA HIS A 104 -3.59 21.86 -6.69
C HIS A 104 -2.53 21.56 -7.76
N MET A 105 -1.78 20.48 -7.57
CA MET A 105 -0.71 20.04 -8.46
C MET A 105 -1.29 19.55 -9.81
N CYS A 106 -2.44 18.89 -9.77
CA CYS A 106 -3.19 18.53 -10.97
C CYS A 106 -3.67 19.76 -11.73
N GLU A 107 -4.25 20.75 -11.04
CA GLU A 107 -4.77 21.96 -11.70
C GLU A 107 -3.65 22.78 -12.37
N GLU A 108 -2.47 22.85 -11.75
CA GLU A 108 -1.27 23.45 -12.37
C GLU A 108 -0.82 22.69 -13.63
N ALA A 109 -0.89 21.35 -13.61
CA ALA A 109 -0.57 20.53 -14.77
C ALA A 109 -1.63 20.65 -15.87
N LYS A 110 -2.91 20.80 -15.49
CA LYS A 110 -4.06 20.96 -16.38
C LYS A 110 -4.02 22.27 -17.17
N ALA A 111 -3.16 23.23 -16.83
CA ALA A 111 -2.85 24.38 -17.69
C ALA A 111 -2.47 23.95 -19.14
N CYS A 112 -1.90 22.76 -19.31
CA CYS A 112 -1.59 22.14 -20.60
C CYS A 112 -2.81 21.71 -21.43
N GLU A 113 -4.00 21.63 -20.84
CA GLU A 113 -5.25 21.30 -21.54
C GLU A 113 -5.53 22.26 -22.69
N LYS A 114 -5.20 23.56 -22.53
CA LYS A 114 -5.36 24.56 -23.59
C LYS A 114 -4.54 24.22 -24.84
N LEU A 115 -3.36 23.63 -24.65
CA LEU A 115 -2.51 23.18 -25.75
C LEU A 115 -3.07 21.90 -26.39
N MET A 116 -3.52 20.94 -25.57
CA MET A 116 -4.13 19.69 -26.06
C MET A 116 -5.36 19.97 -26.94
N LYS A 117 -6.23 20.89 -26.50
CA LYS A 117 -7.45 21.26 -27.24
C LYS A 117 -7.17 21.87 -28.62
N LYS A 118 -5.99 22.49 -28.84
CA LYS A 118 -5.60 23.00 -30.17
C LYS A 118 -5.33 21.88 -31.18
N PHE A 119 -5.08 20.67 -30.71
CA PHE A 119 -4.84 19.48 -31.51
C PHE A 119 -6.00 18.47 -31.38
N ASP A 120 -7.20 18.93 -31.02
CA ASP A 120 -8.40 18.11 -30.82
C ASP A 120 -8.27 17.00 -29.75
N PHE A 121 -7.33 17.15 -28.82
CA PHE A 121 -7.20 16.28 -27.65
C PHE A 121 -7.83 16.92 -26.41
N SER A 122 -8.59 16.14 -25.65
CA SER A 122 -9.15 16.55 -24.36
C SER A 122 -8.32 16.02 -23.20
N TRP A 123 -8.42 16.69 -22.04
CA TRP A 123 -7.80 16.19 -20.82
C TRP A 123 -8.44 14.83 -20.42
N PRO A 124 -7.65 13.77 -20.16
CA PRO A 124 -8.18 12.44 -19.89
C PRO A 124 -9.04 12.38 -18.62
N ARG A 125 -10.09 11.56 -18.66
CA ARG A 125 -10.99 11.36 -17.50
C ARG A 125 -10.28 10.74 -16.29
N ASP A 126 -9.25 9.94 -16.51
CA ASP A 126 -8.48 9.31 -15.43
C ASP A 126 -7.61 10.31 -14.67
N LEU A 127 -7.30 11.45 -15.29
CA LEU A 127 -6.53 12.54 -14.71
C LEU A 127 -7.40 13.73 -14.28
N ASP A 128 -8.72 13.56 -14.19
CA ASP A 128 -9.61 14.63 -13.73
C ASP A 128 -9.25 15.07 -12.30
N CYS A 129 -8.91 16.35 -12.14
CA CYS A 129 -8.45 16.91 -10.88
C CYS A 129 -9.47 16.80 -9.75
N SER A 130 -10.76 16.67 -10.08
CA SER A 130 -11.83 16.44 -9.11
C SER A 130 -11.66 15.14 -8.33
N LYS A 131 -10.97 14.15 -8.90
CA LYS A 131 -10.70 12.84 -8.27
C LYS A 131 -9.61 12.89 -7.20
N PHE A 132 -8.79 13.95 -7.19
CA PHE A 132 -7.68 14.07 -6.25
C PHE A 132 -8.09 14.85 -5.00
N PRO A 133 -7.54 14.51 -3.82
CA PRO A 133 -7.89 15.16 -2.56
C PRO A 133 -7.39 16.60 -2.50
N LEU A 134 -8.15 17.43 -1.78
CA LEU A 134 -7.66 18.71 -1.27
C LEU A 134 -6.78 18.42 -0.06
N LYS A 135 -5.73 19.21 0.15
CA LYS A 135 -4.86 19.04 1.31
C LYS A 135 -5.57 19.61 2.56
N THR A 136 -6.45 18.80 3.15
CA THR A 136 -7.20 19.06 4.39
C THR A 136 -6.65 18.19 5.54
N GLU A 137 -6.99 18.50 6.79
CA GLU A 137 -6.40 17.92 8.03
C GLU A 137 -6.57 16.39 8.25
N GLY A 138 -6.87 15.60 7.22
CA GLY A 138 -6.92 14.14 7.28
C GLY A 138 -6.47 13.41 6.01
N ASP A 139 -6.25 14.13 4.90
CA ASP A 139 -5.96 13.52 3.60
C ASP A 139 -4.48 13.66 3.24
N LEU A 140 -3.77 12.53 3.16
CA LEU A 140 -2.37 12.48 2.78
C LEU A 140 -2.24 12.43 1.25
N CYS A 141 -1.67 13.49 0.66
CA CYS A 141 -1.42 13.59 -0.79
C CYS A 141 -0.01 14.11 -1.10
N PHE A 142 0.49 13.76 -2.28
CA PHE A 142 1.79 14.19 -2.78
C PHE A 142 1.71 15.53 -3.52
N GLY A 143 2.38 16.55 -3.00
CA GLY A 143 2.41 17.90 -3.59
C GLY A 143 2.94 18.93 -2.58
N ARG A 144 3.55 20.01 -3.08
CA ARG A 144 4.05 21.09 -2.20
C ARG A 144 2.88 21.83 -1.56
N ASP A 145 3.07 22.31 -0.33
CA ASP A 145 2.17 23.31 0.22
C ASP A 145 2.30 24.60 -0.59
N ILE A 146 1.18 25.17 -1.03
CA ILE A 146 1.13 26.60 -1.38
C ILE A 146 1.22 27.34 -0.06
N ILE A 147 2.41 27.43 0.52
CA ILE A 147 2.71 28.50 1.45
C ILE A 147 2.74 29.75 0.56
N PRO A 148 1.84 30.75 0.74
CA PRO A 148 1.96 32.00 0.01
C PRO A 148 3.37 32.55 0.26
N SER A 149 4.09 32.82 -0.83
CA SER A 149 5.45 33.33 -0.86
C SER A 149 5.57 34.68 -0.14
N THR A 150 5.56 34.67 1.19
CA THR A 150 5.88 35.83 2.05
C THR A 150 6.68 35.40 3.27
N ILE A 151 7.37 34.26 3.19
CA ILE A 151 8.45 33.96 4.12
C ILE A 151 9.66 33.59 3.29
N THR A 152 10.66 34.46 3.38
CA THR A 152 12.03 34.24 2.93
C THR A 152 12.46 32.79 3.13
N PRO A 153 13.19 32.19 2.18
CA PRO A 153 13.68 30.83 2.36
C PRO A 153 14.75 30.87 3.46
N THR A 154 14.36 30.55 4.70
CA THR A 154 15.31 29.95 5.62
C THR A 154 15.67 28.61 5.01
N TYR A 155 16.83 28.62 4.35
CA TYR A 155 17.59 27.44 3.97
C TYR A 155 17.74 26.55 5.21
N VAL A 156 16.84 25.58 5.39
CA VAL A 156 17.06 24.50 6.35
C VAL A 156 18.12 23.62 5.72
N ASP A 157 19.36 23.83 6.14
CA ASP A 157 20.50 23.05 5.76
C ASP A 157 20.28 21.57 6.15
N ARG A 158 20.03 20.72 5.14
CA ARG A 158 19.87 19.27 5.28
C ARG A 158 21.22 18.57 5.49
N ARG A 159 22.21 19.24 6.08
CA ARG A 159 23.56 18.70 6.36
C ARG A 159 23.97 18.73 7.83
N GLN A 160 23.04 18.92 8.75
CA GLN A 160 23.27 18.61 10.15
C GLN A 160 22.44 17.39 10.54
N CYS A 161 23.02 16.20 10.34
CA CYS A 161 22.65 15.08 11.18
C CYS A 161 23.01 15.53 12.61
N LEU A 162 22.00 15.74 13.44
CA LEU A 162 22.11 16.29 14.80
C LEU A 162 23.03 15.41 15.65
N THR A 163 24.32 15.69 15.60
CA THR A 163 25.29 15.21 16.58
C THR A 163 24.93 15.85 17.91
N GLY A 164 24.12 15.15 18.71
CA GLY A 164 23.70 15.60 20.05
C GLY A 164 22.22 15.43 20.40
N VAL A 165 21.37 14.93 19.49
CA VAL A 165 20.00 14.55 19.87
C VAL A 165 20.02 13.09 20.29
N GLY A 166 19.90 12.84 21.60
CA GLY A 166 19.70 11.50 22.15
C GLY A 166 18.53 10.80 21.46
N PHE A 167 18.62 9.48 21.31
CA PHE A 167 17.55 8.70 20.72
C PHE A 167 16.28 8.85 21.57
N SER A 168 15.18 9.29 20.95
CA SER A 168 13.88 9.44 21.59
C SER A 168 12.90 8.49 20.92
N CYS A 169 12.27 7.61 21.71
CA CYS A 169 11.42 6.57 21.18
C CYS A 169 10.18 7.17 20.48
N PRO A 170 9.93 6.84 19.20
CA PRO A 170 8.72 7.27 18.51
C PRO A 170 7.47 6.79 19.24
N ALA A 171 6.42 7.63 19.30
CA ALA A 171 5.18 7.30 20.00
C ALA A 171 4.47 6.01 19.53
N HIS A 172 4.81 5.49 18.35
CA HIS A 172 4.29 4.23 17.80
C HIS A 172 5.05 2.98 18.29
N MET A 173 6.20 3.17 18.93
CA MET A 173 7.12 2.13 19.44
C MET A 173 7.22 2.15 20.98
N THR A 174 6.35 2.90 21.64
CA THR A 174 6.19 2.85 23.10
C THR A 174 5.22 1.73 23.46
N VAL A 175 5.63 0.77 24.27
CA VAL A 175 4.80 -0.30 24.84
C VAL A 175 4.38 0.08 26.26
N HIS A 176 3.23 -0.42 26.71
CA HIS A 176 2.73 -0.18 28.06
C HIS A 176 3.58 -0.87 29.12
N GLU A 177 3.72 -0.23 30.28
CA GLU A 177 4.67 -0.50 31.38
C GLU A 177 4.41 -1.79 32.18
N ASN A 178 3.51 -2.65 31.74
CA ASN A 178 3.08 -3.83 32.48
C ASN A 178 3.48 -5.12 31.74
N ASP A 179 4.72 -5.54 31.96
CA ASP A 179 5.17 -6.93 32.21
C ASP A 179 6.61 -7.24 31.73
N ILE A 180 7.26 -6.33 30.97
CA ILE A 180 8.59 -6.60 30.43
C ILE A 180 9.41 -5.30 30.38
N SER A 181 10.59 -5.25 30.99
CA SER A 181 11.52 -4.12 30.87
C SER A 181 12.29 -4.22 29.55
N TYR A 182 11.79 -3.61 28.49
CA TYR A 182 12.46 -3.57 27.20
C TYR A 182 13.26 -2.27 27.08
N GLU A 183 14.57 -2.41 26.89
CA GLU A 183 15.51 -1.30 26.74
C GLU A 183 16.12 -1.35 25.34
N PHE A 184 16.02 -0.25 24.61
CA PHE A 184 16.66 -0.10 23.32
C PHE A 184 17.39 1.23 23.26
N MET A 185 18.71 1.20 23.01
CA MET A 185 19.58 2.39 22.92
C MET A 185 19.39 3.37 24.11
N GLU A 186 19.48 2.88 25.35
CA GLU A 186 19.34 3.68 26.60
C GLU A 186 17.96 4.33 26.80
N THR A 187 16.95 3.94 26.02
CA THR A 187 15.55 4.27 26.30
C THR A 187 14.82 3.05 26.84
N GLU A 188 14.42 3.16 28.11
CA GLU A 188 13.42 2.27 28.68
C GLU A 188 12.12 2.40 27.91
N ASN A 189 11.43 1.29 27.82
CA ASN A 189 10.13 1.23 27.20
C ASN A 189 10.13 1.67 25.71
N CYS A 190 11.16 1.28 24.94
CA CYS A 190 11.17 1.43 23.46
C CYS A 190 11.30 0.10 22.67
N GLY A 191 10.24 -0.31 21.95
CA GLY A 191 10.13 -1.65 21.36
C GLY A 191 8.84 -1.89 20.56
N ALA A 192 8.72 -3.05 19.90
CA ALA A 192 7.54 -3.39 19.12
C ALA A 192 6.32 -3.67 20.04
N PRO A 193 5.20 -2.94 19.92
CA PRO A 193 4.04 -3.16 20.79
C PRO A 193 3.33 -4.48 20.46
N CYS A 194 2.99 -5.24 21.51
CA CYS A 194 2.18 -6.47 21.41
C CYS A 194 0.67 -6.19 21.22
N ASP A 195 0.22 -4.95 21.42
CA ASP A 195 -1.20 -4.61 21.33
C ASP A 195 -1.69 -4.72 19.87
N SER A 196 -2.73 -5.53 19.71
CA SER A 196 -3.58 -5.67 18.53
C SER A 196 -3.94 -4.35 17.82
N LYS A 197 -4.03 -3.24 18.54
CA LYS A 197 -4.46 -1.95 17.99
C LYS A 197 -3.37 -1.17 17.22
N ARG A 198 -2.10 -1.57 17.31
CA ARG A 198 -0.96 -0.87 16.67
C ARG A 198 -0.09 -1.80 15.83
N LEU A 199 -0.72 -2.65 15.05
CA LEU A 199 -0.03 -3.57 14.14
C LEU A 199 0.64 -2.78 13.01
N MET A 200 1.98 -2.80 12.97
CA MET A 200 2.77 -2.14 11.91
C MET A 200 2.65 -2.82 10.54
N PHE A 201 2.26 -4.09 10.51
CA PHE A 201 2.30 -4.93 9.31
C PHE A 201 0.94 -5.49 8.89
N TRP A 202 -0.10 -5.38 9.73
CA TRP A 202 -1.40 -6.01 9.48
C TRP A 202 -2.54 -5.09 9.91
N THR A 203 -3.55 -4.94 9.06
CA THR A 203 -4.78 -4.19 9.35
C THR A 203 -5.69 -5.01 10.28
N GLU A 204 -6.51 -4.33 11.10
CA GLU A 204 -7.46 -4.99 12.02
C GLU A 204 -8.36 -6.03 11.29
N GLY A 205 -8.77 -5.73 10.06
CA GLY A 205 -9.56 -6.65 9.23
C GLY A 205 -8.79 -7.91 8.79
N GLU A 206 -7.48 -7.81 8.56
CA GLU A 206 -6.65 -8.94 8.13
C GLU A 206 -6.42 -9.93 9.28
N LYS A 207 -6.25 -9.41 10.51
CA LYS A 207 -6.16 -10.24 11.72
C LYS A 207 -7.46 -10.97 12.02
N GLN A 208 -8.60 -10.28 11.90
CA GLN A 208 -9.91 -10.90 12.08
C GLN A 208 -10.17 -12.00 11.04
N PHE A 209 -9.79 -11.75 9.78
CA PHE A 209 -9.85 -12.75 8.73
C PHE A 209 -8.96 -13.96 9.06
N ALA A 210 -7.69 -13.75 9.42
CA ALA A 210 -6.76 -14.82 9.76
C ALA A 210 -7.26 -15.67 10.95
N ASN A 211 -7.78 -15.03 12.00
CA ASN A 211 -8.33 -15.72 13.16
C ASN A 211 -9.57 -16.56 12.81
N LEU A 212 -10.51 -15.98 12.04
CA LEU A 212 -11.70 -16.71 11.58
C LEU A 212 -11.31 -17.90 10.70
N TRP A 213 -10.37 -17.67 9.78
CA TRP A 213 -9.84 -18.68 8.87
C TRP A 213 -9.23 -19.86 9.64
N ILE A 214 -8.25 -19.60 10.50
CA ILE A 214 -7.59 -20.64 11.31
C ILE A 214 -8.60 -21.37 12.21
N GLY A 215 -9.56 -20.62 12.79
CA GLY A 215 -10.63 -21.19 13.60
C GLY A 215 -11.50 -22.19 12.84
N CYS A 216 -11.93 -21.83 11.63
CA CYS A 216 -12.74 -22.71 10.78
C CYS A 216 -11.99 -24.01 10.42
N TRP A 217 -10.73 -23.93 10.02
CA TRP A 217 -9.94 -25.12 9.65
C TRP A 217 -9.61 -26.01 10.84
N SER A 218 -9.31 -25.42 12.00
CA SER A 218 -9.10 -26.16 13.25
C SER A 218 -10.33 -26.97 13.63
N PHE A 219 -11.51 -26.36 13.58
CA PHE A 219 -12.76 -27.04 13.91
C PHE A 219 -13.08 -28.22 12.97
N ILE A 220 -12.86 -28.05 11.66
CA ILE A 220 -13.04 -29.13 10.67
C ILE A 220 -12.05 -30.27 10.93
N CYS A 221 -10.81 -29.96 11.29
CA CYS A 221 -9.79 -30.95 11.64
C CYS A 221 -10.19 -31.76 12.88
N VAL A 222 -10.70 -31.10 13.92
CA VAL A 222 -11.19 -31.76 15.14
C VAL A 222 -12.35 -32.71 14.83
N ILE A 223 -13.32 -32.30 14.02
CA ILE A 223 -14.44 -33.19 13.63
C ILE A 223 -13.94 -34.41 12.85
N SER A 224 -13.03 -34.19 11.90
CA SER A 224 -12.50 -35.24 11.03
C SER A 224 -11.69 -36.28 11.83
N THR A 225 -10.85 -35.81 12.75
CA THR A 225 -10.07 -36.67 13.64
C THR A 225 -10.96 -37.43 14.62
N LEU A 226 -11.95 -36.76 15.21
CA LEU A 226 -12.90 -37.41 16.12
C LEU A 226 -13.72 -38.50 15.43
N PHE A 227 -14.25 -38.23 14.23
CA PHE A 227 -14.97 -39.22 13.44
C PHE A 227 -14.10 -40.45 13.12
N THR A 228 -12.83 -40.22 12.76
CA THR A 228 -11.86 -41.28 12.49
C THR A 228 -11.63 -42.16 13.72
N VAL A 229 -11.37 -41.53 14.87
CA VAL A 229 -11.14 -42.24 16.15
C VAL A 229 -12.38 -43.02 16.57
N LEU A 230 -13.57 -42.41 16.50
CA LEU A 230 -14.83 -43.08 16.85
C LEU A 230 -15.12 -44.28 15.94
N THR A 231 -14.85 -44.15 14.64
CA THR A 231 -15.02 -45.26 13.69
C THR A 231 -14.09 -46.42 14.02
N TYR A 232 -12.83 -46.13 14.38
CA TYR A 232 -11.87 -47.14 14.82
C TYR A 232 -12.28 -47.82 16.13
N LEU A 233 -12.84 -47.07 17.08
CA LEU A 233 -13.29 -47.61 18.36
C LEU A 233 -14.55 -48.49 18.25
N ILE A 234 -15.47 -48.16 17.34
CA ILE A 234 -16.69 -48.94 17.12
C ILE A 234 -16.39 -50.27 16.42
N ASP A 235 -15.44 -50.29 15.49
CA ASP A 235 -15.08 -51.47 14.68
C ASP A 235 -13.61 -51.88 14.88
N MET A 236 -13.18 -51.93 16.14
CA MET A 236 -11.84 -52.36 16.57
C MET A 236 -11.43 -53.75 16.05
N PRO A 237 -12.28 -54.80 16.08
CA PRO A 237 -11.89 -56.16 15.67
C PRO A 237 -11.74 -56.34 14.15
N ARG A 238 -12.06 -55.32 13.34
CA ARG A 238 -11.84 -55.35 11.88
C ARG A 238 -10.44 -54.87 11.49
N PHE A 239 -9.73 -54.19 12.39
CA PHE A 239 -8.40 -53.62 12.16
C PHE A 239 -7.28 -54.30 12.96
N LEU A 240 -7.61 -55.33 13.77
CA LEU A 240 -6.67 -56.21 14.47
C LEU A 240 -6.67 -57.59 13.81
#